data_AF-A0A956FUQ8-F1
#
_entry.id   AF-A0A956FUQ8-F1
#
_cell.length_a   1.000
_cell.length_b   1.000
_cell.length_c   1.000
_cell.angle_alpha   90.00
_cell.angle_beta   90.00
_cell.angle_gamma   90.00
#
_symmetry.space_group_name_H-M   'P 1'
#
loop_
_entity.id
_entity.type
_entity.pdbx_description
1 polymer ?
#
loop_
_entity_poly.entity_id
_entity_poly.type
_entity_poly.pdbx_seq_one_letter_code
_entity_poly.pdbx_strand_id
1 'polypeptide(L)'
;MDWLLRAATPALEIAGELLRGVEARDGEGLRARAETALAGLSPRSTVAAPEEALDTADARLALAALLDELAVREQGALAASWRRRSLLAQRYVHANLTTAGDGFFDRLDELLAAPRTATNLSVLRIFGLCLELGFRGRYGAHERASAGDLDEVRAQVRRRLGTLAARPPRRPPPRLHARSPRQRPPLLWPLAGVLALALTLGTLLRGHHLADALEDVTAHVDEHRARTLEETR
;
A
#
# COMPACT_ATOMS: atom_id res chain seq x y z
N MET A 1 32.05 -10.81 -12.39
CA MET A 1 30.96 -10.03 -11.78
C MET A 1 29.90 -9.77 -12.85
N ASP A 2 28.62 -9.95 -12.54
CA ASP A 2 27.49 -9.79 -13.46
C ASP A 2 27.36 -8.33 -13.92
N TRP A 3 27.25 -8.08 -15.23
CA TRP A 3 27.26 -6.71 -15.78
C TRP A 3 25.95 -5.99 -15.50
N LEU A 4 24.83 -6.69 -15.55
CA LEU A 4 23.50 -6.14 -15.35
C LEU A 4 23.33 -5.64 -13.92
N LEU A 5 23.88 -6.37 -12.95
CA LEU A 5 23.94 -5.94 -11.55
C LEU A 5 24.73 -4.64 -11.38
N ARG A 6 25.87 -4.48 -12.07
CA ARG A 6 26.65 -3.24 -12.01
C ARG A 6 25.89 -2.07 -12.63
N ALA A 7 25.19 -2.30 -13.73
CA ALA A 7 24.35 -1.28 -14.37
C ALA A 7 23.14 -0.89 -13.49
N ALA A 8 22.64 -1.83 -12.68
CA ALA A 8 21.54 -1.60 -11.73
C ALA A 8 21.95 -0.90 -10.44
N THR A 9 23.23 -0.82 -10.10
CA THR A 9 23.73 -0.24 -8.84
C THR A 9 23.14 1.13 -8.53
N PRO A 10 23.11 2.12 -9.46
CA PRO A 10 22.58 3.45 -9.14
C PRO A 10 21.11 3.44 -8.73
N ALA A 11 20.29 2.57 -9.33
CA ALA A 11 18.89 2.42 -8.95
C ALA A 11 18.75 1.73 -7.57
N LEU A 12 19.59 0.75 -7.27
CA LEU A 12 19.63 0.07 -5.98
C LEU A 12 20.10 0.99 -4.84
N GLU A 13 21.01 1.92 -5.11
CA GLU A 13 21.43 2.94 -4.16
C GLU A 13 20.27 3.85 -3.76
N ILE A 14 19.48 4.30 -4.74
CA ILE A 14 18.25 5.08 -4.49
C ILE A 14 17.23 4.26 -3.69
N ALA A 15 17.05 2.98 -4.01
CA ALA A 15 16.21 2.09 -3.20
C ALA A 15 16.70 2.01 -1.75
N GLY A 16 18.02 1.96 -1.54
CA GLY A 16 18.63 2.03 -0.22
C GLY A 16 18.41 3.38 0.49
N GLU A 17 18.43 4.51 -0.22
CA GLU A 17 18.09 5.83 0.34
C GLU A 17 16.64 5.87 0.83
N LEU A 18 15.69 5.38 0.01
CA LEU A 18 14.28 5.26 0.37
C LEU A 18 14.10 4.37 1.60
N LEU A 19 14.74 3.20 1.64
CA LEU A 19 14.65 2.27 2.78
C LEU A 19 15.18 2.86 4.10
N ARG A 20 16.10 3.82 4.05
CA ARG A 20 16.63 4.50 5.23
C ARG A 20 15.70 5.60 5.75
N GLY A 21 14.66 5.97 5.00
CA GLY A 21 13.69 6.98 5.41
C GLY A 21 14.31 8.36 5.58
N VAL A 22 15.27 8.73 4.73
CA VAL A 22 15.73 10.13 4.66
C VAL A 22 14.47 10.95 4.32
N GLU A 23 14.10 11.92 5.16
CA GLU A 23 13.02 12.86 4.84
C GLU A 23 13.39 13.56 3.54
N ALA A 24 13.01 12.97 2.42
CA ALA A 24 13.28 13.48 1.09
C ALA A 24 12.39 14.70 0.92
N ARG A 25 12.89 15.84 1.43
CA ARG A 25 12.24 17.14 1.34
C ARG A 25 12.01 17.54 -0.12
N ASP A 26 12.82 16.98 -1.02
CA ASP A 26 12.68 17.10 -2.47
C ASP A 26 12.35 15.75 -3.12
N GLY A 27 11.05 15.45 -3.22
CA GLY A 27 10.60 14.24 -3.89
C GLY A 27 10.68 14.28 -5.41
N GLU A 28 10.69 15.46 -6.02
CA GLU A 28 10.83 15.58 -7.47
C GLU A 28 12.29 15.36 -7.90
N GLY A 29 13.26 15.89 -7.14
CA GLY A 29 14.68 15.63 -7.36
C GLY A 29 15.04 14.15 -7.17
N LEU A 30 14.50 13.47 -6.16
CA LEU A 30 14.70 12.03 -5.98
C LEU A 30 14.10 11.23 -7.15
N ARG A 31 12.92 11.63 -7.63
CA ARG A 31 12.26 11.00 -8.78
C ARG A 31 13.07 11.19 -10.05
N ALA A 32 13.55 12.40 -10.32
CA ALA A 32 14.42 12.69 -11.47
C ALA A 32 15.72 11.86 -11.43
N ARG A 33 16.35 11.73 -10.26
CA ARG A 33 17.52 10.85 -10.06
C ARG A 33 17.18 9.39 -10.36
N ALA A 34 16.02 8.91 -9.93
CA ALA A 34 15.55 7.56 -10.23
C ALA A 34 15.29 7.36 -11.74
N GLU A 35 14.69 8.34 -12.41
CA GLU A 35 14.51 8.33 -13.87
C GLU A 35 15.86 8.25 -14.60
N THR A 36 16.83 9.07 -14.18
CA THR A 36 18.19 9.04 -14.75
C THR A 36 18.89 7.71 -14.49
N ALA A 37 18.77 7.14 -13.28
CA ALA A 37 19.36 5.85 -12.94
C ALA A 37 18.79 4.71 -13.80
N LEU A 38 17.46 4.68 -13.97
CA LEU A 38 16.79 3.67 -14.81
C LEU A 38 17.11 3.85 -16.30
N ALA A 39 17.20 5.10 -16.78
CA ALA A 39 17.61 5.39 -18.15
C ALA A 39 19.08 5.00 -18.42
N GLY A 40 19.94 5.20 -17.42
CA GLY A 40 21.36 4.82 -17.47
C GLY A 40 21.60 3.32 -17.43
N LEU A 41 20.62 2.52 -16.99
CA LEU A 41 20.62 1.07 -17.20
C LEU A 41 20.37 0.82 -18.68
N SER A 42 21.41 0.78 -19.50
CA SER A 42 21.33 0.55 -20.95
C SER A 42 22.13 -0.69 -21.35
N PRO A 43 21.87 -1.26 -22.53
CA PRO A 43 22.71 -2.35 -23.04
C PRO A 43 24.16 -1.88 -23.18
N ARG A 44 25.10 -2.83 -23.07
CA ARG A 44 26.55 -2.52 -23.09
C ARG A 44 27.04 -1.98 -24.44
N SER A 45 26.31 -2.30 -25.50
CA SER A 45 26.58 -1.89 -26.88
C SER A 45 25.41 -1.08 -27.42
N THR A 46 25.70 -0.08 -28.27
CA THR A 46 24.68 0.65 -29.04
C THR A 46 24.00 -0.24 -30.08
N VAL A 47 24.71 -1.28 -30.54
CA VAL A 47 24.16 -2.38 -31.35
C VAL A 47 24.00 -3.58 -30.42
N ALA A 48 23.05 -3.48 -29.49
CA ALA A 48 22.77 -4.55 -28.54
C ALA A 48 22.15 -5.74 -29.26
N ALA A 49 22.52 -6.95 -28.84
CA ALA A 49 21.72 -8.11 -29.19
C ALA A 49 20.29 -7.93 -28.65
N PRO A 50 19.25 -8.44 -29.34
CA PRO A 50 17.87 -8.33 -28.89
C PRO A 50 17.66 -8.83 -27.45
N GLU A 51 18.40 -9.87 -27.06
CA GLU A 51 18.39 -10.44 -25.72
C GLU A 51 18.88 -9.43 -24.67
N GLU A 52 20.00 -8.74 -24.89
CA GLU A 52 20.51 -7.74 -23.94
C GLU A 52 19.55 -6.55 -23.78
N ALA A 53 18.88 -6.16 -24.86
CA ALA A 53 17.86 -5.12 -24.82
C ALA A 53 16.66 -5.55 -23.98
N LEU A 54 16.24 -6.81 -24.09
CA LEU A 54 15.17 -7.39 -23.29
C LEU A 54 15.57 -7.51 -21.81
N ASP A 55 16.77 -8.00 -21.50
CA ASP A 55 17.29 -8.10 -20.13
C ASP A 55 17.29 -6.73 -19.43
N THR A 56 17.72 -5.72 -20.18
CA THR A 56 17.76 -4.34 -19.72
C THR A 56 16.35 -3.81 -19.46
N ALA A 57 15.39 -4.12 -20.34
CA ALA A 57 13.99 -3.75 -20.15
C ALA A 57 13.37 -4.43 -18.92
N ASP A 58 13.61 -5.72 -18.73
CA ASP A 58 13.14 -6.49 -17.58
C ASP A 58 13.72 -5.98 -16.26
N ALA A 59 15.02 -5.68 -16.24
CA ALA A 59 15.66 -5.10 -15.07
C ALA A 59 15.09 -3.72 -14.72
N ARG A 60 14.84 -2.87 -15.72
CA ARG A 60 14.19 -1.56 -15.50
C ARG A 60 12.77 -1.70 -14.97
N LEU A 61 11.98 -2.64 -15.51
CA LEU A 61 10.65 -2.96 -15.01
C LEU A 61 10.71 -3.30 -13.51
N ALA A 62 11.56 -4.26 -13.14
CA ALA A 62 11.69 -4.71 -11.76
C ALA A 62 12.11 -3.60 -10.79
N LEU A 63 13.11 -2.80 -11.18
CA LEU A 63 13.62 -1.71 -10.35
C LEU A 63 12.63 -0.55 -10.25
N ALA A 64 11.95 -0.20 -11.34
CA ALA A 64 10.89 0.81 -11.31
C ALA A 64 9.75 0.39 -10.37
N ALA A 65 9.35 -0.89 -10.41
CA ALA A 65 8.34 -1.44 -9.50
C ALA A 65 8.74 -1.33 -8.04
N LEU A 66 9.98 -1.70 -7.72
CA LEU A 66 10.53 -1.56 -6.37
C LEU A 66 10.53 -0.10 -5.92
N LEU A 67 11.06 0.81 -6.75
CA LEU A 67 11.20 2.22 -6.40
C LEU A 67 9.85 2.91 -6.20
N ASP A 68 8.88 2.63 -7.07
CA ASP A 68 7.50 3.15 -6.93
C ASP A 68 6.87 2.65 -5.63
N GLU A 69 7.01 1.35 -5.31
CA GLU A 69 6.45 0.81 -4.07
C GLU A 69 7.12 1.38 -2.82
N LEU A 70 8.45 1.52 -2.83
CA LEU A 70 9.19 2.13 -1.72
C LEU A 70 8.83 3.61 -1.54
N ALA A 71 8.75 4.39 -2.61
CA ALA A 71 8.38 5.80 -2.55
C ALA A 71 6.93 6.00 -2.06
N VAL A 72 6.01 5.09 -2.38
CA VAL A 72 4.62 5.15 -1.91
C VAL A 72 4.47 4.76 -0.43
N ARG A 73 5.40 3.96 0.12
CA ARG A 73 5.45 3.64 1.56
C ARG A 73 5.84 4.82 2.43
N GLU A 74 6.59 5.76 1.86
CA GLU A 74 6.91 7.01 2.52
C GLU A 74 5.65 7.85 2.79
N GLN A 75 5.76 8.83 3.69
CA GLN A 75 4.65 9.70 4.06
C GLN A 75 4.91 11.14 3.63
N GLY A 76 3.85 11.93 3.48
CA GLY A 76 3.96 13.37 3.20
C GLY A 76 4.20 13.70 1.73
N ALA A 77 5.01 14.74 1.48
CA ALA A 77 5.14 15.36 0.17
C ALA A 77 5.77 14.44 -0.90
N LEU A 78 6.73 13.60 -0.51
CA LEU A 78 7.39 12.63 -1.39
C LEU A 78 6.37 11.66 -2.01
N ALA A 79 5.60 10.94 -1.16
CA ALA A 79 4.63 9.98 -1.65
C ALA A 79 3.51 10.66 -2.48
N ALA A 80 3.14 11.90 -2.12
CA ALA A 80 2.14 12.66 -2.85
C ALA A 80 2.63 13.13 -4.23
N SER A 81 3.91 13.51 -4.40
CA SER A 81 4.47 13.86 -5.71
C SER A 81 4.66 12.61 -6.57
N TRP A 82 5.19 11.53 -5.98
CA TRP A 82 5.49 10.29 -6.69
C TRP A 82 4.23 9.59 -7.24
N ARG A 83 3.12 9.57 -6.48
CA ARG A 83 1.84 8.99 -6.95
C ARG A 83 1.28 9.67 -8.18
N ARG A 84 1.54 10.96 -8.40
CA ARG A 84 1.07 11.69 -9.58
C ARG A 84 1.83 11.26 -10.84
N ARG A 85 3.06 10.76 -10.68
CA ARG A 85 3.99 10.43 -11.76
C ARG A 85 4.79 9.17 -11.42
N SER A 86 4.10 8.04 -11.33
CA SER A 86 4.74 6.73 -11.15
C SER A 86 5.70 6.44 -12.30
N LEU A 87 6.88 5.89 -11.98
CA LEU A 87 7.90 5.53 -12.96
C LEU A 87 7.39 4.43 -13.89
N LEU A 88 6.68 3.45 -13.33
CA LEU A 88 6.03 2.37 -14.08
C LEU A 88 4.95 2.90 -15.03
N ALA A 89 4.00 3.67 -14.50
CA ALA A 89 2.86 4.17 -15.26
C ALA A 89 3.25 5.12 -16.40
N GLN A 90 4.40 5.82 -16.30
CA GLN A 90 4.83 6.74 -17.35
C GLN A 90 5.65 6.08 -18.46
N ARG A 91 6.41 5.00 -18.18
CA ARG A 91 7.45 4.53 -19.10
C ARG A 91 7.37 3.05 -19.47
N TYR A 92 6.68 2.23 -18.68
CA TYR A 92 6.72 0.77 -18.82
C TYR A 92 5.34 0.14 -19.11
N VAL A 93 4.39 0.96 -19.61
CA VAL A 93 2.99 0.64 -19.96
C VAL A 93 2.82 -0.43 -21.06
N HIS A 94 3.90 -0.82 -21.75
CA HIS A 94 3.84 -1.81 -22.84
C HIS A 94 3.64 -3.26 -22.35
N ALA A 95 3.83 -3.53 -21.06
CA ALA A 95 3.31 -4.72 -20.44
C ALA A 95 1.84 -4.43 -20.12
N ASN A 96 0.90 -5.29 -20.56
CA ASN A 96 -0.54 -5.13 -20.48
C ASN A 96 -1.05 -5.18 -19.00
N LEU A 97 -0.53 -4.30 -18.15
CA LEU A 97 -0.59 -4.35 -16.70
C LEU A 97 -1.71 -3.44 -16.22
N THR A 98 -2.84 -4.06 -15.94
CA THR A 98 -3.97 -3.39 -15.30
C THR A 98 -3.63 -2.91 -13.88
N THR A 99 -2.48 -3.30 -13.30
CA THR A 99 -1.91 -2.69 -12.09
C THR A 99 -0.39 -2.82 -12.08
N ALA A 100 0.33 -1.74 -11.72
CA ALA A 100 1.79 -1.64 -11.72
C ALA A 100 2.55 -2.75 -10.96
N GLY A 101 1.87 -3.51 -10.08
CA GLY A 101 2.45 -4.64 -9.35
C GLY A 101 2.36 -6.00 -10.04
N ASP A 102 1.48 -6.16 -11.04
CA ASP A 102 1.21 -7.48 -11.63
C ASP A 102 2.31 -7.91 -12.60
N GLY A 103 2.83 -6.99 -13.41
CA GLY A 103 3.81 -7.34 -14.44
C GLY A 103 5.18 -7.72 -13.92
N PHE A 104 5.51 -7.29 -12.70
CA PHE A 104 6.67 -7.82 -12.01
C PHE A 104 6.53 -9.34 -11.83
N PHE A 105 5.37 -9.80 -11.34
CA PHE A 105 5.18 -11.21 -11.05
C PHE A 105 4.91 -12.02 -12.31
N ASP A 106 4.21 -11.46 -13.29
CA ASP A 106 4.00 -12.13 -14.59
C ASP A 106 5.35 -12.39 -15.28
N ARG A 107 6.22 -11.38 -15.32
CA ARG A 107 7.57 -11.56 -15.89
C ARG A 107 8.46 -12.47 -15.03
N LEU A 108 8.29 -12.43 -13.71
CA LEU A 108 9.00 -13.35 -12.81
C LEU A 108 8.61 -14.81 -13.09
N ASP A 109 7.33 -15.08 -13.29
CA ASP A 109 6.81 -16.42 -13.58
C ASP A 109 7.37 -16.94 -14.92
N GLU A 110 7.44 -16.08 -15.94
CA GLU A 110 8.10 -16.38 -17.22
C GLU A 110 9.60 -16.71 -17.04
N LEU A 111 10.34 -15.91 -16.26
CA LEU A 111 11.77 -16.15 -15.99
C LEU A 111 12.02 -17.44 -15.20
N LEU A 112 11.11 -17.82 -14.31
CA LEU A 112 11.18 -19.07 -13.55
C LEU A 112 10.93 -20.29 -14.43
N ALA A 113 10.04 -20.18 -15.42
CA ALA A 113 9.76 -21.21 -16.40
C ALA A 113 10.83 -21.31 -17.51
N ALA A 114 11.49 -20.19 -17.84
CA ALA A 114 12.48 -20.12 -18.91
C ALA A 114 13.72 -21.01 -18.66
N PRO A 115 14.45 -21.44 -19.71
CA PRO A 115 15.66 -22.23 -19.57
C PRO A 115 16.70 -21.59 -18.65
N ARG A 116 17.49 -22.42 -17.96
CA ARG A 116 18.50 -21.97 -16.98
C ARG A 116 19.77 -21.48 -17.70
N THR A 117 19.69 -20.33 -18.35
CA THR A 117 20.83 -19.65 -19.00
C THR A 117 21.48 -18.64 -18.06
N ALA A 118 22.74 -18.27 -18.33
CA ALA A 118 23.43 -17.23 -17.55
C ALA A 118 22.66 -15.91 -17.57
N THR A 119 22.14 -15.53 -18.73
CA THR A 119 21.34 -14.33 -18.98
C THR A 119 20.07 -14.30 -18.15
N ASN A 120 19.25 -15.36 -18.21
CA ASN A 120 18.01 -15.45 -17.44
C ASN A 120 18.29 -15.41 -15.93
N LEU A 121 19.39 -16.03 -15.47
CA LEU A 121 19.79 -15.99 -14.07
C LEU A 121 20.26 -14.59 -13.64
N SER A 122 20.91 -13.82 -14.52
CA SER A 122 21.28 -12.42 -14.26
C SER A 122 20.05 -11.54 -14.05
N VAL A 123 19.06 -11.63 -14.94
CA VAL A 123 17.79 -10.89 -14.81
C VAL A 123 17.03 -11.35 -13.56
N LEU A 124 16.88 -12.66 -13.36
CA LEU A 124 16.22 -13.23 -12.19
C LEU A 124 16.86 -12.78 -10.87
N ARG A 125 18.17 -12.51 -10.86
CA ARG A 125 18.86 -12.00 -9.68
C ARG A 125 18.43 -10.57 -9.33
N ILE A 126 18.13 -9.72 -10.31
CA ILE A 126 17.54 -8.39 -10.08
C ILE A 126 16.16 -8.52 -9.44
N PHE A 127 15.31 -9.39 -9.97
CA PHE A 127 13.99 -9.65 -9.39
C PHE A 127 14.10 -10.19 -7.96
N GLY A 128 15.00 -11.16 -7.73
CA GLY A 128 15.28 -11.69 -6.40
C GLY A 128 15.75 -10.62 -5.41
N LEU A 129 16.61 -9.69 -5.85
CA LEU A 129 17.04 -8.56 -5.03
C LEU A 129 15.86 -7.65 -4.68
N CYS A 130 14.98 -7.33 -5.62
CA CYS A 130 13.79 -6.52 -5.36
C CYS A 130 12.90 -7.17 -4.29
N LEU A 131 12.69 -8.49 -4.36
CA LEU A 131 11.93 -9.25 -3.37
C LEU A 131 12.57 -9.26 -1.97
N GLU A 132 13.90 -9.35 -1.89
CA GLU A 132 14.66 -9.32 -0.62
C GLU A 132 14.77 -7.91 -0.04
N LEU A 133 14.73 -6.86 -0.88
CA LEU A 133 14.57 -5.46 -0.46
C LEU A 133 13.13 -5.13 -0.02
N GLY A 134 12.24 -6.11 -0.12
CA GLY A 134 10.92 -6.06 0.47
C GLY A 134 9.82 -5.68 -0.50
N PHE A 135 10.03 -5.71 -1.82
CA PHE A 135 8.94 -5.60 -2.80
C PHE A 135 7.85 -6.65 -2.52
N ARG A 136 6.59 -6.22 -2.55
CA ARG A 136 5.41 -7.08 -2.32
C ARG A 136 4.48 -7.12 -3.52
N GLY A 137 4.36 -6.03 -4.27
CA GLY A 137 3.44 -5.88 -5.41
C GLY A 137 2.04 -6.39 -5.08
N ARG A 138 1.51 -7.29 -5.93
CA ARG A 138 0.16 -7.88 -5.76
C ARG A 138 -0.08 -8.58 -4.42
N TYR A 139 0.96 -9.04 -3.74
CA TYR A 139 0.86 -9.68 -2.41
C TYR A 139 0.82 -8.67 -1.25
N GLY A 140 0.94 -7.37 -1.52
CA GLY A 140 0.93 -6.32 -0.50
C GLY A 140 -0.46 -5.96 0.03
N ALA A 141 -1.52 -6.19 -0.75
CA ALA A 141 -2.87 -5.75 -0.41
C ALA A 141 -3.47 -6.47 0.80
N HIS A 142 -3.12 -7.73 1.04
CA HIS A 142 -3.65 -8.56 2.13
C HIS A 142 -2.50 -9.17 2.94
N GLU A 143 -1.84 -8.33 3.76
CA GLU A 143 -0.56 -8.64 4.42
C GLU A 143 -0.49 -9.99 5.16
N ARG A 144 -1.59 -10.49 5.73
CA ARG A 144 -1.57 -11.79 6.45
C ARG A 144 -1.87 -12.98 5.57
N ALA A 145 -2.80 -12.86 4.62
CA ALA A 145 -3.20 -13.98 3.76
C ALA A 145 -2.10 -14.26 2.71
N SER A 146 -1.48 -13.21 2.18
CA SER A 146 -0.54 -13.30 1.06
C SER A 146 0.93 -13.40 1.48
N ALA A 147 1.24 -13.34 2.79
CA ALA A 147 2.61 -13.42 3.29
C ALA A 147 3.25 -14.80 3.00
N GLY A 148 2.49 -15.88 3.21
CA GLY A 148 2.97 -17.24 2.92
C GLY A 148 3.29 -17.44 1.44
N ASP A 149 2.40 -16.96 0.56
CA ASP A 149 2.59 -17.05 -0.88
C ASP A 149 3.84 -16.29 -1.35
N LEU A 150 4.05 -15.08 -0.84
CA LEU A 150 5.22 -14.28 -1.18
C LEU A 150 6.52 -14.93 -0.68
N ASP A 151 6.50 -15.58 0.48
CA ASP A 151 7.65 -16.31 1.01
C ASP A 151 7.98 -17.56 0.18
N GLU A 152 6.96 -18.25 -0.35
CA GLU A 152 7.16 -19.36 -1.29
C GLU A 152 7.76 -18.87 -2.61
N VAL A 153 7.26 -17.77 -3.17
CA VAL A 153 7.85 -17.15 -4.38
C VAL A 153 9.32 -16.80 -4.14
N ARG A 154 9.65 -16.17 -3.00
CA ARG A 154 11.05 -15.89 -2.63
C ARG A 154 11.87 -17.18 -2.53
N ALA A 155 11.32 -18.25 -1.96
CA ALA A 155 12.00 -19.53 -1.85
C ALA A 155 12.27 -20.15 -3.23
N GLN A 156 11.29 -20.10 -4.14
CA GLN A 156 11.41 -20.56 -5.52
C GLN A 156 12.51 -19.80 -6.27
N VAL A 157 12.55 -18.47 -6.15
CA VAL A 157 13.60 -17.64 -6.75
C VAL A 157 14.99 -18.01 -6.20
N ARG A 158 15.12 -18.20 -4.89
CA ARG A 158 16.40 -18.65 -4.28
C ARG A 158 16.83 -20.04 -4.77
N ARG A 159 15.89 -20.99 -4.87
CA ARG A 159 16.16 -22.33 -5.46
C ARG A 159 16.66 -22.17 -6.88
N ARG A 160 15.98 -21.36 -7.68
CA ARG A 160 16.34 -21.10 -9.07
C ARG A 160 17.71 -20.44 -9.20
N LEU A 161 18.05 -19.48 -8.34
CA LEU A 161 19.37 -18.85 -8.33
C LEU A 161 20.50 -19.74 -7.77
N GLY A 162 20.16 -20.90 -7.18
CA GLY A 162 21.14 -21.77 -6.51
C GLY A 162 21.69 -21.19 -5.20
N THR A 163 20.98 -20.24 -4.59
CA THR A 163 21.43 -19.51 -3.39
C THR A 163 20.92 -20.12 -2.08
N LEU A 164 20.23 -21.26 -2.13
CA LEU A 164 19.89 -22.08 -0.97
C LEU A 164 21.10 -22.88 -0.49
N ALA A 165 22.16 -22.17 -0.06
CA ALA A 165 23.00 -22.66 1.01
C ALA A 165 22.28 -22.27 2.32
N ALA A 166 22.01 -23.26 3.16
CA ALA A 166 21.22 -23.19 4.40
C ALA A 166 21.30 -21.83 5.10
N ARG A 167 20.20 -21.06 5.08
CA ARG A 167 20.10 -19.87 5.93
C ARG A 167 19.58 -20.31 7.30
N PRO A 168 20.27 -20.00 8.41
CA PRO A 168 19.70 -20.20 9.74
C PRO A 168 18.39 -19.41 9.86
N PRO A 169 17.44 -19.84 10.72
CA PRO A 169 16.15 -19.17 10.86
C PRO A 169 16.37 -17.67 11.05
N ARG A 170 15.94 -16.89 10.06
CA ARG A 170 16.05 -15.43 10.09
C ARG A 170 15.23 -14.97 11.29
N ARG A 171 15.91 -14.41 12.30
CA ARG A 171 15.25 -13.44 13.19
C ARG A 171 14.55 -12.42 12.28
N PRO A 172 13.29 -12.07 12.54
CA PRO A 172 12.60 -11.08 11.73
C PRO A 172 13.50 -9.84 11.65
N PRO A 173 13.67 -9.22 10.46
CA PRO A 173 14.42 -7.98 10.37
C PRO A 173 13.90 -7.02 11.46
N PRO A 174 14.75 -6.14 12.03
CA PRO A 174 14.26 -5.10 12.92
C PRO A 174 13.09 -4.49 12.17
N ARG A 175 11.90 -4.55 12.78
CA ARG A 175 10.71 -3.98 12.19
C ARG A 175 11.08 -2.52 12.00
N LEU A 176 11.51 -2.14 10.79
CA LEU A 176 11.36 -0.79 10.32
C LEU A 176 9.88 -0.61 10.54
N HIS A 177 9.56 0.15 11.58
CA HIS A 177 8.22 0.64 11.75
C HIS A 177 7.98 1.40 10.46
N ALA A 178 7.46 0.72 9.43
CA ALA A 178 6.38 1.26 8.65
C ALA A 178 5.53 1.86 9.74
N ARG A 179 5.60 3.19 9.87
CA ARG A 179 4.66 3.94 10.67
C ARG A 179 3.35 3.45 10.08
N SER A 180 2.77 2.46 10.75
CA SER A 180 1.40 2.08 10.53
C SER A 180 0.72 3.43 10.51
N PRO A 181 0.02 3.80 9.42
CA PRO A 181 -0.86 4.94 9.53
C PRO A 181 -1.66 4.59 10.75
N ARG A 182 -1.47 5.35 11.83
CA ARG A 182 -2.40 5.35 12.94
C ARG A 182 -3.71 5.56 12.21
N GLN A 183 -4.47 4.48 12.03
CA GLN A 183 -5.85 4.55 11.64
C GLN A 183 -6.44 5.24 12.84
N ARG A 184 -6.38 6.57 12.83
CA ARG A 184 -7.22 7.38 13.67
C ARG A 184 -8.60 6.87 13.26
N PRO A 185 -9.34 6.21 14.17
CA PRO A 185 -10.71 5.84 13.82
C PRO A 185 -11.37 7.11 13.30
N PRO A 186 -12.12 7.06 12.19
CA PRO A 186 -12.72 8.25 11.62
C PRO A 186 -13.42 8.97 12.77
N LEU A 187 -13.03 10.24 13.00
CA LEU A 187 -13.46 11.08 14.12
C LEU A 187 -14.96 11.46 14.02
N LEU A 188 -15.76 10.59 13.40
CA LEU A 188 -17.20 10.71 13.18
C LEU A 188 -17.99 9.75 14.08
N TRP A 189 -17.38 8.67 14.61
CA TRP A 189 -18.06 7.80 15.56
C TRP A 189 -18.52 8.51 16.86
N PRO A 190 -17.72 9.40 17.49
CA PRO A 190 -18.22 10.10 18.68
C PRO A 190 -19.38 11.06 18.33
N LEU A 191 -19.43 11.60 17.11
CA LEU A 191 -20.51 12.49 16.67
C LEU A 191 -21.83 11.71 16.47
N ALA A 192 -21.75 10.50 15.93
CA ALA A 192 -22.91 9.63 15.75
C ALA A 192 -23.53 9.19 17.10
N GLY A 193 -22.69 8.91 18.10
CA GLY A 193 -23.14 8.56 19.46
C GLY A 193 -23.86 9.71 20.17
N VAL A 194 -23.34 10.95 20.04
CA VAL A 194 -23.96 12.14 20.64
C VAL A 194 -25.29 12.47 19.98
N LEU A 195 -25.42 12.31 18.66
CA LEU A 195 -26.67 12.56 17.94
C LEU A 195 -27.76 11.54 18.32
N ALA A 196 -27.41 10.25 18.43
CA ALA A 196 -28.33 9.21 18.86
C ALA A 196 -28.82 9.45 20.30
N LEU A 197 -27.91 9.82 21.20
CA LEU A 197 -28.25 10.12 22.60
C LEU A 197 -29.17 11.35 22.72
N ALA A 198 -28.89 12.42 21.96
CA ALA A 198 -29.72 13.63 21.94
C ALA A 198 -31.15 13.36 21.43
N LEU A 199 -31.29 12.49 20.41
CA LEU A 199 -32.61 12.09 19.89
C LEU A 199 -33.38 11.22 20.89
N THR A 200 -32.72 10.28 21.57
CA THR A 200 -33.35 9.47 22.62
C THR A 200 -33.74 10.33 23.83
N LEU A 201 -32.90 11.29 24.23
CA LEU A 201 -33.21 12.17 25.36
C LEU A 201 -34.34 13.15 24.99
N GLY A 202 -34.37 13.66 23.76
CA GLY A 202 -35.44 14.53 23.28
C GLY A 202 -36.81 13.83 23.23
N THR A 203 -36.88 12.55 22.88
CA THR A 203 -38.13 11.78 22.87
C THR A 203 -38.64 11.47 24.28
N LEU A 204 -37.74 11.15 25.22
CA LEU A 204 -38.08 11.00 26.65
C LEU A 204 -38.51 12.33 27.27
N LEU A 205 -37.83 13.42 26.90
CA LEU A 205 -38.18 14.75 27.37
C LEU A 205 -39.52 15.23 26.79
N ARG A 206 -39.86 14.88 25.56
CA ARG A 206 -41.18 15.18 25.01
C ARG A 206 -42.29 14.32 25.65
N GLY A 207 -41.95 13.09 26.06
CA GLY A 207 -42.87 12.17 26.72
C GLY A 207 -43.33 12.63 28.10
N HIS A 208 -42.42 13.05 28.99
CA HIS A 208 -42.80 13.52 30.33
C HIS A 208 -43.63 14.81 30.25
N HIS A 209 -43.27 15.77 29.41
CA HIS A 209 -44.07 16.98 29.23
C HIS A 209 -45.48 16.71 28.69
N LEU A 210 -45.66 15.65 27.88
CA LEU A 210 -46.98 15.22 27.43
C LEU A 210 -47.78 14.53 28.54
N ALA A 211 -47.13 13.79 29.43
CA ALA A 211 -47.78 13.18 30.59
C ALA A 211 -48.25 14.26 31.58
N ASP A 212 -47.39 15.23 31.89
CA ASP A 212 -47.72 16.35 32.79
C ASP A 212 -48.90 17.17 32.25
N ALA A 213 -48.91 17.43 30.93
CA ALA A 213 -50.00 18.17 30.29
C ALA A 213 -51.32 17.38 30.26
N LEU A 214 -51.28 16.05 30.17
CA LEU A 214 -52.49 15.22 30.23
C LEU A 214 -53.06 15.16 31.64
N GLU A 215 -52.20 15.12 32.67
CA GLU A 215 -52.61 15.12 34.07
C GLU A 215 -53.30 16.46 34.44
N ASP A 216 -52.74 17.59 34.01
CA ASP A 216 -53.31 18.92 34.26
C ASP A 216 -54.67 19.11 33.57
N VAL A 217 -54.81 18.60 32.34
CA VAL A 217 -56.09 18.61 31.62
C VAL A 217 -57.13 17.71 32.31
N THR A 218 -56.74 16.53 32.77
CA THR A 218 -57.66 15.63 33.49
C THR A 218 -58.12 16.23 34.82
N ALA A 219 -57.21 16.86 35.56
CA ALA A 219 -57.52 17.54 36.81
C ALA A 219 -58.49 18.71 36.59
N HIS A 220 -58.28 19.50 35.53
CA HIS A 220 -59.15 20.62 35.19
C HIS A 220 -60.57 20.16 34.80
N VAL A 221 -60.67 19.04 34.07
CA VAL A 221 -61.97 18.45 33.68
C VAL A 221 -62.73 17.92 34.90
N ASP A 222 -62.04 17.27 35.83
CA ASP A 222 -62.66 16.74 37.06
C ASP A 222 -63.14 17.87 37.98
N GLU A 223 -62.39 18.96 38.10
CA GLU A 223 -62.80 20.14 38.86
C GLU A 223 -64.06 20.81 38.26
N HIS A 224 -64.11 20.94 36.94
CA HIS A 224 -65.30 21.47 36.24
C HIS A 224 -66.53 20.57 36.41
N ARG A 225 -66.32 19.26 36.49
CA ARG A 225 -67.38 18.28 36.72
C ARG A 225 -67.87 18.29 38.17
N ALA A 226 -67.00 18.52 39.14
CA ALA A 226 -67.39 18.68 40.55
C ALA A 226 -68.26 19.93 40.76
N ARG A 227 -67.89 21.07 40.15
CA ARG A 227 -68.66 22.33 40.25
C ARG A 227 -70.05 22.24 39.62
N THR A 228 -70.19 21.55 38.48
CA THR A 228 -71.51 21.36 37.84
C THR A 228 -72.44 20.44 38.63
N LEU A 229 -71.91 19.52 39.43
CA LEU A 229 -72.69 18.66 40.34
C LEU A 229 -73.13 19.39 41.61
N GLU A 230 -72.41 20.41 42.06
CA GLU A 230 -72.81 21.27 43.19
C GLU A 230 -73.90 22.27 42.80
N GLU A 231 -73.87 22.81 41.57
CA GLU A 231 -74.91 23.73 41.07
C GLU A 231 -76.26 23.06 40.77
N THR A 232 -76.30 21.73 40.64
CA THR A 232 -77.51 20.96 40.31
C THR A 232 -78.22 20.34 41.51
N ARG A 233 -77.83 20.72 42.74
CA ARG A 233 -78.40 20.22 44.00
C ARG A 233 -79.05 21.33 44.81
#